data_AF-A0A8T2I333-F1
#
_entry.id   AF-A0A8T2I333-F1
#
_cell.length_a   1.000
_cell.length_b   1.000
_cell.length_c   1.000
_cell.angle_alpha   90.00
_cell.angle_beta   90.00
_cell.angle_gamma   90.00
#
_symmetry.space_group_name_H-M   'P 1'
#
loop_
_entity.id
_entity.type
_entity.pdbx_description
1 polymer ?
#
loop_
_entity_poly.entity_id
_entity_poly.type
_entity_poly.pdbx_seq_one_letter_code
_entity_poly.pdbx_strand_id
1 'polypeptide(L)'
;MMYYKNGIPTLLSTGPSNKIKISTAPLDAALQLVFTTRVCGSPAVDGYVHVKRQCLRESPTAQWWYNAKPDPYKDLVTHIEQRADYDGLAVGWGIDNKKATVEECAEACRAHKMNPNDQVGFGALPCNAFAYCDADICFEPDAHKHSRGDCWLKFSEAVASPEINMRGLISVAQRRRHADAPREVQWHAGVLLPRGVVMTNGTWSPRYDW
;
A
#
# COMPACT_ATOMS: atom_id res chain seq x y z
N MET A 1 -46.48 13.89 16.88
CA MET A 1 -46.71 15.17 17.60
C MET A 1 -45.35 15.67 18.08
N MET A 2 -44.83 16.77 17.50
CA MET A 2 -43.54 17.35 17.90
C MET A 2 -43.75 18.31 19.07
N TYR A 3 -42.90 18.24 20.09
CA TYR A 3 -42.82 19.27 21.12
C TYR A 3 -41.35 19.65 21.34
N TYR A 4 -41.13 20.94 21.57
CA TYR A 4 -39.81 21.53 21.77
C TYR A 4 -39.51 21.66 23.26
N LYS A 5 -38.37 21.13 23.71
CA LYS A 5 -37.79 21.43 25.02
C LYS A 5 -36.36 21.93 24.78
N ASN A 6 -36.08 23.16 25.17
CA ASN A 6 -34.78 23.83 25.04
C ASN A 6 -34.21 23.93 23.61
N GLY A 7 -35.06 24.08 22.59
CA GLY A 7 -34.61 24.40 21.22
C GLY A 7 -33.95 23.27 20.43
N ILE A 8 -33.94 22.02 20.94
CA ILE A 8 -33.44 20.85 20.20
C ILE A 8 -34.61 19.91 19.86
N PRO A 9 -34.82 19.52 18.58
CA PRO A 9 -35.86 18.57 18.22
C PRO A 9 -35.47 17.18 18.75
N THR A 10 -36.28 16.61 19.64
CA THR A 10 -36.05 15.25 20.15
C THR A 10 -37.22 14.35 19.76
N LEU A 11 -36.93 13.25 19.05
CA LEU A 11 -37.92 12.23 18.70
C LEU A 11 -38.17 11.30 19.89
N LEU A 12 -39.43 11.16 20.30
CA LEU A 12 -39.88 10.13 21.25
C LEU A 12 -39.77 8.76 20.58
N SER A 13 -38.74 7.99 20.96
CA SER A 13 -38.59 6.59 20.62
C SER A 13 -39.58 5.75 21.42
N THR A 14 -40.60 5.20 20.76
CA THR A 14 -41.44 4.12 21.27
C THR A 14 -41.36 2.95 20.29
N GLY A 15 -40.59 1.90 20.63
CA GLY A 15 -40.49 0.67 19.82
C GLY A 15 -39.06 0.08 19.72
N PRO A 16 -38.92 -1.23 19.49
CA PRO A 16 -37.67 -1.96 19.64
C PRO A 16 -36.61 -1.52 18.61
N SER A 17 -35.35 -1.62 19.02
CA SER A 17 -34.14 -1.10 18.40
C SER A 17 -33.88 -1.57 16.97
N ASN A 18 -34.54 -0.95 16.01
CA ASN A 18 -34.06 -0.93 14.63
C ASN A 18 -32.81 -0.05 14.57
N LYS A 19 -31.62 -0.68 14.62
CA LYS A 19 -30.35 -0.03 14.31
C LYS A 19 -30.45 0.55 12.90
N ILE A 20 -30.66 1.86 12.81
CA ILE A 20 -30.56 2.62 11.56
C ILE A 20 -29.13 2.41 11.05
N LYS A 21 -28.97 1.66 9.94
CA LYS A 21 -27.69 1.62 9.22
C LYS A 21 -27.48 3.00 8.58
N ILE A 22 -26.63 3.81 9.19
CA ILE A 22 -26.17 5.05 8.58
C ILE A 22 -25.32 4.66 7.36
N SER A 23 -25.67 5.16 6.18
CA SER A 23 -24.92 4.90 4.95
C SER A 23 -23.57 5.64 4.98
N THR A 24 -22.47 4.89 4.85
CA THR A 24 -21.09 5.43 4.80
C THR A 24 -20.62 5.75 3.38
N ALA A 25 -21.46 5.54 2.36
CA ALA A 25 -21.06 5.58 0.95
C ALA A 25 -20.28 6.84 0.50
N PRO A 26 -20.61 8.08 0.96
CA PRO A 26 -19.83 9.26 0.59
C PRO A 26 -18.41 9.27 1.19
N LEU A 27 -18.26 8.74 2.41
CA LEU A 27 -16.96 8.61 3.07
C LEU A 27 -16.11 7.54 2.38
N ASP A 28 -16.73 6.42 2.02
CA ASP A 28 -16.07 5.31 1.33
C ASP A 28 -15.55 5.76 -0.06
N ALA A 29 -16.32 6.58 -0.79
CA ALA A 29 -15.90 7.12 -2.08
C ALA A 29 -14.74 8.13 -1.98
N ALA A 30 -14.76 9.01 -0.98
CA ALA A 30 -13.66 9.95 -0.74
C ALA A 30 -12.38 9.21 -0.33
N LEU A 31 -12.51 8.19 0.52
CA LEU A 31 -11.40 7.36 0.94
C LEU A 31 -10.85 6.52 -0.22
N GLN A 32 -11.72 5.96 -1.05
CA GLN A 32 -11.33 5.29 -2.28
C GLN A 32 -10.46 6.20 -3.16
N LEU A 33 -10.90 7.45 -3.37
CA LEU A 33 -10.15 8.42 -4.19
C LEU A 33 -8.77 8.71 -3.61
N VAL A 34 -8.64 8.90 -2.29
CA VAL A 34 -7.34 9.09 -1.62
C VAL A 34 -6.41 7.91 -1.93
N PHE A 35 -6.91 6.69 -1.83
CA PHE A 35 -6.10 5.48 -1.95
C PHE A 35 -5.86 5.01 -3.39
N THR A 36 -6.57 5.54 -4.39
CA THR A 36 -6.34 5.23 -5.82
C THR A 36 -5.59 6.31 -6.58
N THR A 37 -5.34 7.48 -5.99
CA THR A 37 -4.77 8.63 -6.71
C THR A 37 -3.29 8.79 -6.44
N ARG A 38 -2.51 8.97 -7.51
CA ARG A 38 -1.08 9.32 -7.47
C ARG A 38 -0.94 10.79 -7.84
N VAL A 39 -0.27 11.59 -7.02
CA VAL A 39 -0.11 13.04 -7.27
C VAL A 39 1.35 13.46 -7.42
N CYS A 40 2.30 12.63 -6.99
CA CYS A 40 3.74 12.91 -7.07
C CYS A 40 4.45 12.23 -8.24
N GLY A 41 3.71 11.52 -9.10
CA GLY A 41 4.25 10.75 -10.23
C GLY A 41 4.69 9.34 -9.84
N SER A 42 5.08 8.56 -10.84
CA SER A 42 5.55 7.18 -10.61
C SER A 42 6.93 7.18 -9.95
N PRO A 43 7.14 6.50 -8.81
CA PRO A 43 8.48 6.30 -8.24
C PRO A 43 9.41 5.52 -9.17
N ALA A 44 8.85 4.81 -10.13
CA ALA A 44 9.52 3.82 -10.95
C ALA A 44 10.21 4.35 -12.20
N VAL A 45 9.96 5.61 -12.57
CA VAL A 45 10.25 6.11 -13.92
C VAL A 45 11.74 6.12 -14.26
N ASP A 46 12.61 6.33 -13.27
CA ASP A 46 14.06 6.45 -13.50
C ASP A 46 14.94 6.18 -12.25
N GLY A 47 14.63 5.13 -11.50
CA GLY A 47 15.44 4.77 -10.33
C GLY A 47 15.32 5.80 -9.20
N TYR A 48 14.11 6.32 -9.01
CA TYR A 48 13.75 7.33 -8.02
C TYR A 48 14.36 8.72 -8.20
N VAL A 49 15.06 9.02 -9.30
CA VAL A 49 15.72 10.32 -9.50
C VAL A 49 14.70 11.49 -9.55
N HIS A 50 13.52 11.29 -10.14
CA HIS A 50 12.46 12.31 -10.14
C HIS A 50 11.60 12.34 -8.86
N VAL A 51 11.88 11.49 -7.87
CA VAL A 51 11.03 11.39 -6.69
C VAL A 51 11.15 12.64 -5.82
N LYS A 52 10.05 13.40 -5.75
CA LYS A 52 9.93 14.58 -4.89
C LYS A 52 9.44 14.16 -3.51
N ARG A 53 10.39 13.92 -2.60
CA ARG A 53 10.11 13.52 -1.20
C ARG A 53 9.12 14.43 -0.48
N GLN A 54 9.22 15.75 -0.67
CA GLN A 54 8.29 16.70 -0.07
C GLN A 54 6.86 16.48 -0.57
N CYS A 55 6.68 16.30 -1.89
CA CYS A 55 5.38 16.00 -2.46
C CYS A 55 4.78 14.74 -1.83
N LEU A 56 5.56 13.67 -1.67
CA LEU A 56 5.06 12.41 -1.10
C LEU A 56 4.62 12.56 0.35
N ARG A 57 5.37 13.33 1.15
CA ARG A 57 4.98 13.67 2.53
C ARG A 57 3.69 14.48 2.56
N GLU A 58 3.47 15.34 1.57
CA GLU A 58 2.27 16.16 1.43
C GLU A 58 1.12 15.45 0.71
N SER A 59 1.36 14.25 0.15
CA SER A 59 0.35 13.50 -0.60
C SER A 59 -0.88 13.20 0.27
N PRO A 60 -2.09 13.19 -0.32
CA PRO A 60 -3.31 12.85 0.42
C PRO A 60 -3.19 11.53 1.20
N THR A 61 -2.54 10.53 0.60
CA THR A 61 -2.28 9.23 1.20
C THR A 61 -1.40 9.35 2.44
N ALA A 62 -0.22 9.98 2.35
CA ALA A 62 0.65 10.14 3.53
C ALA A 62 -0.02 10.96 4.64
N GLN A 63 -0.68 12.06 4.25
CA GLN A 63 -1.42 12.93 5.16
C GLN A 63 -2.56 12.20 5.89
N TRP A 64 -3.23 11.25 5.23
CA TRP A 64 -4.22 10.41 5.90
C TRP A 64 -3.61 9.63 7.07
N TRP A 65 -2.45 9.00 6.88
CA TRP A 65 -1.75 8.29 7.97
C TRP A 65 -1.29 9.22 9.10
N TYR A 66 -0.71 10.39 8.77
CA TYR A 66 -0.26 11.34 9.79
C TYR A 66 -1.40 11.83 10.68
N ASN A 67 -2.56 12.09 10.05
CA ASN A 67 -3.71 12.71 10.71
C ASN A 67 -4.70 11.70 11.32
N ALA A 68 -4.71 10.45 10.88
CA ALA A 68 -5.62 9.43 11.42
C ALA A 68 -5.40 9.20 12.93
N LYS A 69 -6.48 9.26 13.70
CA LYS A 69 -6.53 9.00 15.14
C LYS A 69 -7.82 8.23 15.47
N PRO A 70 -7.79 7.14 16.27
CA PRO A 70 -6.59 6.47 16.80
C PRO A 70 -5.71 5.89 15.67
N ASP A 71 -4.55 5.33 16.02
CA ASP A 71 -3.60 4.74 15.08
C ASP A 71 -4.31 3.88 14.01
N PRO A 72 -4.25 4.27 12.71
CA PRO A 72 -5.02 3.62 11.66
C PRO A 72 -4.64 2.15 11.46
N TYR A 73 -3.40 1.78 11.79
CA TYR A 73 -2.87 0.43 11.55
C TYR A 73 -3.67 -0.68 12.23
N LYS A 74 -4.42 -0.39 13.29
CA LYS A 74 -5.24 -1.40 13.99
C LYS A 74 -6.43 -1.91 13.16
N ASP A 75 -6.92 -1.10 12.23
CA ASP A 75 -8.15 -1.39 11.48
C ASP A 75 -7.91 -1.63 9.99
N LEU A 76 -6.64 -1.58 9.53
CA LEU A 76 -6.30 -1.87 8.14
C LEU A 76 -6.47 -3.36 7.82
N VAL A 77 -7.08 -3.61 6.67
CA VAL A 77 -7.22 -4.93 6.05
C VAL A 77 -6.00 -5.20 5.18
N THR A 78 -5.40 -6.37 5.36
CA THR A 78 -4.30 -6.84 4.53
C THR A 78 -4.84 -7.50 3.28
N HIS A 79 -4.31 -7.10 2.12
CA HIS A 79 -4.56 -7.74 0.83
C HIS A 79 -3.23 -8.30 0.32
N ILE A 80 -3.18 -9.60 0.05
CA ILE A 80 -1.99 -10.28 -0.48
C ILE A 80 -2.32 -10.81 -1.86
N GLU A 81 -1.45 -10.54 -2.83
CA GLU A 81 -1.45 -11.12 -4.16
C GLU A 81 -0.20 -11.99 -4.32
N GLN A 82 -0.42 -13.26 -4.66
CA GLN A 82 0.66 -14.17 -5.02
C GLN A 82 1.17 -13.88 -6.42
N ARG A 83 2.47 -14.13 -6.66
CA ARG A 83 3.10 -13.95 -7.97
C ARG A 83 2.99 -12.50 -8.46
N ALA A 84 3.26 -11.55 -7.58
CA ALA A 84 3.22 -10.13 -7.88
C ALA A 84 4.37 -9.40 -7.18
N ASP A 85 4.90 -8.38 -7.84
CA ASP A 85 5.71 -7.34 -7.22
C ASP A 85 5.08 -5.97 -7.52
N TYR A 86 4.65 -5.30 -6.46
CA TYR A 86 4.13 -3.94 -6.53
C TYR A 86 5.27 -2.95 -6.35
N ASP A 87 5.28 -1.93 -7.20
CA ASP A 87 6.19 -0.81 -7.05
C ASP A 87 5.86 0.03 -5.80
N GLY A 88 6.86 0.76 -5.33
CA GLY A 88 6.77 1.63 -4.18
C GLY A 88 8.14 1.99 -3.64
N LEU A 89 8.16 3.01 -2.81
CA LEU A 89 9.37 3.54 -2.21
C LEU A 89 9.73 2.71 -0.99
N ALA A 90 10.92 2.13 -0.95
CA ALA A 90 11.37 1.36 0.21
C ALA A 90 11.46 2.26 1.46
N VAL A 91 10.59 1.99 2.44
CA VAL A 91 10.62 2.60 3.78
C VAL A 91 11.29 1.69 4.81
N GLY A 92 11.49 0.42 4.45
CA GLY A 92 12.31 -0.56 5.17
C GLY A 92 12.92 -1.54 4.16
N TRP A 93 14.24 -1.72 4.25
CA TRP A 93 15.02 -2.52 3.30
C TRP A 93 14.87 -4.01 3.56
N GLY A 94 14.54 -4.79 2.51
CA GLY A 94 14.25 -6.22 2.64
C GLY A 94 15.45 -7.10 2.98
N ILE A 95 16.66 -6.69 2.56
CA ILE A 95 17.91 -7.45 2.76
C ILE A 95 18.18 -7.71 4.25
N ASP A 96 17.94 -6.71 5.10
CA ASP A 96 18.11 -6.80 6.55
C ASP A 96 16.78 -7.05 7.29
N ASN A 97 15.67 -7.16 6.56
CA ASN A 97 14.33 -7.38 7.11
C ASN A 97 13.77 -8.72 6.62
N LYS A 98 14.28 -9.82 7.19
CA LYS A 98 13.78 -11.16 6.89
C LYS A 98 12.51 -11.49 7.69
N LYS A 99 11.57 -12.20 7.04
CA LYS A 99 10.34 -12.76 7.63
C LYS A 99 10.12 -14.20 7.21
N ALA A 100 9.48 -15.00 8.06
CA ALA A 100 9.22 -16.40 7.76
C ALA A 100 8.07 -16.58 6.77
N THR A 101 7.10 -15.65 6.75
CA THR A 101 5.95 -15.68 5.83
C THR A 101 5.59 -14.30 5.29
N VAL A 102 4.73 -14.28 4.27
CA VAL A 102 4.17 -13.05 3.69
C VAL A 102 3.25 -12.32 4.69
N GLU A 103 2.55 -13.03 5.57
CA GLU A 103 1.73 -12.45 6.63
C GLU A 103 2.60 -11.75 7.68
N GLU A 104 3.73 -12.34 8.07
CA GLU A 104 4.70 -11.67 8.94
C GLU A 104 5.29 -10.41 8.27
N CYS A 105 5.44 -10.41 6.94
CA CYS A 105 5.83 -9.22 6.20
C CYS A 105 4.75 -8.13 6.23
N ALA A 106 3.48 -8.50 6.09
CA ALA A 106 2.36 -7.57 6.26
C ALA A 106 2.33 -6.97 7.67
N GLU A 107 2.55 -7.78 8.70
CA GLU A 107 2.59 -7.30 10.09
C GLU A 107 3.82 -6.44 10.38
N ALA A 108 4.95 -6.71 9.72
CA ALA A 108 6.10 -5.81 9.76
C ALA A 108 5.79 -4.44 9.12
N CYS A 109 5.04 -4.42 8.02
CA CYS A 109 4.54 -3.19 7.42
C CYS A 109 3.61 -2.45 8.39
N ARG A 110 2.68 -3.16 9.03
CA ARG A 110 1.77 -2.59 10.04
C ARG A 110 2.51 -2.01 11.24
N ALA A 111 3.61 -2.65 11.65
CA ALA A 111 4.44 -2.23 12.78
C ALA A 111 5.49 -1.16 12.42
N HIS A 112 5.57 -0.75 11.15
CA HIS A 112 6.55 0.24 10.68
C HIS A 112 6.42 1.56 11.45
N LYS A 113 7.54 2.02 12.01
CA LYS A 113 7.61 3.29 12.72
C LYS A 113 8.24 4.33 11.82
N MET A 114 7.44 5.34 11.47
CA MET A 114 7.93 6.47 10.69
C MET A 114 9.03 7.21 11.45
N ASN A 115 10.14 7.48 10.77
CA ASN A 115 11.24 8.28 11.26
C ASN A 115 11.17 9.70 10.68
N PRO A 116 10.60 10.69 11.39
CA PRO A 116 10.47 12.06 10.89
C PRO A 116 11.84 12.74 10.68
N ASN A 117 12.90 12.21 11.28
CA ASN A 117 14.26 12.72 11.14
C ASN A 117 14.98 12.16 9.90
N ASP A 118 14.41 11.19 9.19
CA ASP A 118 14.99 10.71 7.93
C ASP A 118 14.83 11.78 6.85
N GLN A 119 15.89 12.54 6.58
CA GLN A 119 15.93 13.59 5.56
C GLN A 119 16.56 13.12 4.24
N VAL A 120 16.97 11.85 4.13
CA VAL A 120 17.68 11.32 2.95
C VAL A 120 16.88 10.21 2.30
N GLY A 121 16.40 9.25 3.08
CA GLY A 121 15.55 8.17 2.63
C GLY A 121 14.06 8.51 2.66
N PHE A 122 13.27 7.44 2.74
CA PHE A 122 11.81 7.46 2.77
C PHE A 122 11.25 7.01 4.13
N GLY A 123 12.08 6.84 5.17
CA GLY A 123 11.66 6.38 6.48
C GLY A 123 10.63 7.29 7.17
N ALA A 124 10.50 8.55 6.74
CA ALA A 124 9.45 9.46 7.20
C ALA A 124 8.03 9.13 6.65
N LEU A 125 7.91 8.25 5.66
CA LEU A 125 6.64 7.82 5.08
C LEU A 125 6.11 6.56 5.79
N PRO A 126 4.78 6.36 5.82
CA PRO A 126 4.18 5.14 6.36
C PRO A 126 4.51 3.94 5.48
N CYS A 127 4.36 2.73 6.02
CA CYS A 127 4.33 1.53 5.20
C CYS A 127 2.87 1.22 4.86
N ASN A 128 2.56 1.07 3.57
CA ASN A 128 1.23 0.69 3.12
C ASN A 128 1.23 -0.37 2.01
N ALA A 129 2.41 -0.73 1.49
CA ALA A 129 2.61 -1.81 0.56
C ALA A 129 3.84 -2.63 0.97
N PHE A 130 3.92 -3.87 0.50
CA PHE A 130 5.08 -4.72 0.74
C PHE A 130 5.31 -5.72 -0.39
N ALA A 131 6.54 -6.22 -0.49
CA ALA A 131 6.91 -7.37 -1.33
C ALA A 131 7.70 -8.37 -0.50
N TYR A 132 7.40 -9.66 -0.69
CA TYR A 132 7.93 -10.78 0.07
C TYR A 132 8.47 -11.86 -0.88
N CYS A 133 9.70 -12.31 -0.63
CA CYS A 133 10.29 -13.41 -1.40
C CYS A 133 10.03 -14.77 -0.74
N ASP A 134 9.25 -15.63 -1.39
CA ASP A 134 8.91 -16.98 -0.89
C ASP A 134 9.78 -18.10 -1.51
N ALA A 135 10.47 -17.78 -2.61
CA ALA A 135 11.40 -18.69 -3.28
C ALA A 135 12.82 -18.61 -2.69
N ASP A 136 13.67 -19.61 -2.98
CA ASP A 136 15.09 -19.55 -2.58
C ASP A 136 15.77 -18.30 -3.16
N ILE A 137 15.39 -17.93 -4.38
CA ILE A 137 15.82 -16.72 -5.08
C ILE A 137 14.58 -16.07 -5.71
N CYS A 138 14.43 -14.76 -5.52
CA CYS A 138 13.46 -13.96 -6.27
C CYS A 138 14.16 -13.03 -7.24
N PHE A 139 13.67 -13.00 -8.48
CA PHE A 139 14.18 -12.15 -9.53
C PHE A 139 13.63 -10.73 -9.38
N GLU A 140 14.51 -9.75 -9.46
CA GLU A 140 14.21 -8.33 -9.65
C GLU A 140 15.29 -7.80 -10.61
N PRO A 141 14.96 -6.96 -11.60
CA PRO A 141 15.94 -6.38 -12.52
C PRO A 141 16.76 -5.25 -11.86
N ASP A 142 17.34 -5.51 -10.69
CA ASP A 142 18.18 -4.58 -9.93
C ASP A 142 19.59 -5.16 -9.64
N ALA A 143 20.41 -4.39 -8.92
CA ALA A 143 21.78 -4.78 -8.61
C ALA A 143 21.88 -5.77 -7.42
N HIS A 144 20.76 -6.14 -6.79
CA HIS A 144 20.74 -6.93 -5.57
C HIS A 144 20.36 -8.37 -5.85
N LYS A 145 20.74 -9.25 -4.93
CA LYS A 145 20.27 -10.65 -4.93
C LYS A 145 19.24 -10.80 -3.85
N HIS A 146 18.04 -11.20 -4.24
CA HIS A 146 16.94 -11.42 -3.32
C HIS A 146 16.78 -12.90 -3.03
N SER A 147 16.49 -13.23 -1.79
CA SER A 147 16.41 -14.59 -1.28
C SER A 147 15.24 -14.75 -0.32
N ARG A 148 14.88 -16.01 -0.05
CA ARG A 148 13.74 -16.35 0.81
C ARG A 148 13.68 -15.48 2.07
N GLY A 149 12.49 -14.99 2.35
CA GLY A 149 12.19 -14.19 3.51
C GLY A 149 12.46 -12.69 3.35
N ASP A 150 13.08 -12.22 2.26
CA ASP A 150 13.23 -10.77 2.03
C ASP A 150 11.86 -10.11 2.08
N CYS A 151 11.69 -9.17 3.00
CA CYS A 151 10.46 -8.41 3.20
C CYS A 151 10.72 -6.92 3.00
N TRP A 152 10.37 -6.44 1.81
CA TRP A 152 10.50 -5.03 1.43
C TRP A 152 9.26 -4.27 1.89
N LEU A 153 9.46 -3.33 2.82
CA LEU A 153 8.40 -2.44 3.30
C LEU A 153 8.36 -1.21 2.40
N LYS A 154 7.20 -0.89 1.84
CA LYS A 154 7.06 0.14 0.80
C LYS A 154 5.97 1.16 1.14
N PHE A 155 6.16 2.37 0.62
CA PHE A 155 5.12 3.39 0.50
C PHE A 155 4.68 3.55 -0.96
N SER A 156 3.37 3.62 -1.19
CA SER A 156 2.75 3.95 -2.46
C SER A 156 1.59 4.93 -2.28
N GLU A 157 1.49 5.98 -3.09
CA GLU A 157 0.38 6.95 -3.01
C GLU A 157 -0.95 6.30 -3.40
N ALA A 158 -0.98 5.65 -4.57
CA ALA A 158 -2.16 4.98 -5.10
C ALA A 158 -2.18 3.50 -4.67
N VAL A 159 -2.11 3.22 -3.38
CA VAL A 159 -1.95 1.86 -2.85
C VAL A 159 -3.14 0.93 -3.18
N ALA A 160 -4.36 1.45 -3.33
CA ALA A 160 -5.51 0.68 -3.82
C ALA A 160 -5.55 0.53 -5.36
N SER A 161 -4.65 1.21 -6.08
CA SER A 161 -4.44 1.08 -7.53
C SER A 161 -2.94 0.97 -7.81
N PRO A 162 -2.31 -0.15 -7.38
CA PRO A 162 -0.86 -0.26 -7.30
C PRO A 162 -0.18 -0.10 -8.67
N GLU A 163 1.04 0.41 -8.68
CA GLU A 163 1.93 0.20 -9.83
C GLU A 163 2.54 -1.18 -9.73
N ILE A 164 2.57 -1.90 -10.84
CA ILE A 164 2.97 -3.31 -10.86
C ILE A 164 4.22 -3.45 -11.70
N ASN A 165 5.30 -3.93 -11.09
CA ASN A 165 6.53 -4.26 -11.80
C ASN A 165 6.37 -5.58 -12.53
N MET A 166 5.87 -6.60 -11.83
CA MET A 166 5.66 -7.93 -12.39
C MET A 166 4.41 -8.54 -11.79
N ARG A 167 3.61 -9.26 -12.58
CA ARG A 167 2.44 -10.01 -12.09
C ARG A 167 2.17 -11.24 -12.96
N GLY A 168 2.03 -12.39 -12.32
CA GLY A 168 1.79 -13.67 -12.97
C GLY A 168 2.99 -14.11 -13.82
N LEU A 169 2.92 -13.87 -15.12
CA LEU A 169 4.00 -14.16 -16.06
C LEU A 169 4.90 -12.95 -16.24
N ILE A 170 6.21 -13.17 -16.16
CA ILE A 170 7.20 -12.15 -16.51
C ILE A 170 7.14 -11.90 -18.03
N SER A 171 7.17 -10.62 -18.41
CA SER A 171 7.03 -10.19 -19.80
C SER A 171 8.08 -10.84 -20.70
N VAL A 172 7.74 -11.05 -21.98
CA VAL A 172 8.72 -11.59 -22.95
C VAL A 172 9.88 -10.63 -23.17
N ALA A 173 9.63 -9.31 -23.11
CA ALA A 173 10.68 -8.31 -23.26
C ALA A 173 11.67 -8.38 -22.09
N GLN A 174 11.16 -8.44 -20.86
CA GLN A 174 11.96 -8.57 -19.66
C GLN A 174 12.79 -9.87 -19.67
N ARG A 175 12.19 -11.02 -19.99
CA ARG A 175 12.93 -12.30 -20.08
C ARG A 175 13.95 -12.37 -21.21
N ARG A 176 13.81 -11.55 -22.25
CA ARG A 176 14.83 -11.42 -23.31
C ARG A 176 16.01 -10.55 -22.87
N ARG A 177 15.74 -9.56 -22.01
CA ARG A 177 16.75 -8.64 -21.50
C ARG A 177 17.55 -9.24 -20.35
N HIS A 178 16.92 -10.08 -19.52
CA HIS A 178 17.51 -10.70 -18.34
C HIS A 178 17.48 -12.22 -18.49
N ALA A 179 18.66 -12.81 -18.69
CA ALA A 179 18.77 -14.25 -18.97
C ALA A 179 18.37 -15.13 -17.77
N ASP A 180 18.40 -14.58 -16.56
CA ASP A 180 18.04 -15.21 -15.29
C ASP A 180 16.56 -14.97 -14.89
N ALA A 181 15.83 -14.15 -15.64
CA ALA A 181 14.42 -13.91 -15.36
C ALA A 181 13.60 -15.21 -15.53
N PRO A 182 12.87 -15.63 -14.49
CA PRO A 182 12.04 -16.83 -14.54
C PRO A 182 10.82 -16.60 -15.43
N ARG A 183 10.07 -17.68 -15.69
CA ARG A 183 8.80 -17.58 -16.43
C ARG A 183 7.70 -16.90 -15.61
N GLU A 184 7.63 -17.20 -14.31
CA GLU A 184 6.60 -16.72 -13.40
C GLU A 184 7.23 -15.89 -12.28
N VAL A 185 6.50 -14.91 -11.79
CA VAL A 185 6.92 -14.06 -10.67
C VAL A 185 6.99 -14.88 -9.39
N GLN A 186 8.11 -14.80 -8.68
CA GLN A 186 8.32 -15.51 -7.41
C GLN A 186 7.90 -14.69 -6.17
N TRP A 187 7.81 -13.37 -6.33
CA TRP A 187 7.38 -12.47 -5.28
C TRP A 187 5.90 -12.65 -4.93
N HIS A 188 5.57 -12.43 -3.66
CA HIS A 188 4.21 -12.09 -3.23
C HIS A 188 4.19 -10.63 -2.83
N ALA A 189 3.18 -9.89 -3.26
CA ALA A 189 3.03 -8.49 -2.89
C ALA A 189 1.74 -8.28 -2.11
N GLY A 190 1.67 -7.19 -1.38
CA GLY A 190 0.45 -6.85 -0.69
C GLY A 190 0.37 -5.41 -0.24
N VAL A 191 -0.81 -5.06 0.26
CA VAL A 191 -1.13 -3.72 0.73
C VAL A 191 -1.95 -3.75 2.01
N LEU A 192 -1.90 -2.65 2.75
CA LEU A 192 -2.73 -2.39 3.92
C LEU A 192 -3.74 -1.29 3.57
N LEU A 193 -5.03 -1.62 3.57
CA LEU A 193 -6.11 -0.71 3.19
C LEU A 193 -7.11 -0.50 4.32
N PRO A 194 -7.71 0.69 4.45
CA PRO A 194 -8.86 0.88 5.31
C PRO A 194 -10.03 -0.01 4.88
N ARG A 195 -10.88 -0.41 5.84
CA ARG A 195 -12.12 -1.12 5.51
C ARG A 195 -12.98 -0.29 4.54
N GLY A 196 -13.54 -0.94 3.53
CA GLY A 196 -14.38 -0.30 2.52
C GLY A 196 -13.62 0.21 1.29
N VAL A 197 -12.29 0.36 1.37
CA VAL A 197 -11.46 0.64 0.20
C VAL A 197 -11.23 -0.66 -0.57
N VAL A 198 -11.45 -0.61 -1.87
CA VAL A 198 -11.37 -1.76 -2.76
C VAL A 198 -10.15 -1.63 -3.68
N MET A 199 -9.40 -2.72 -3.81
CA MET A 199 -8.30 -2.83 -4.77
C MET A 199 -8.81 -2.78 -6.21
N THR A 200 -8.12 -2.04 -7.07
CA THR A 200 -8.23 -2.14 -8.53
C THR A 200 -7.13 -3.07 -9.06
N ASN A 201 -7.15 -3.32 -10.37
CA ASN A 201 -6.07 -4.05 -11.04
C ASN A 201 -4.75 -3.24 -11.11
N GLY A 202 -4.74 -1.98 -10.69
CA GLY A 202 -3.56 -1.13 -10.78
C GLY A 202 -3.16 -0.77 -12.21
N THR A 203 -1.91 -0.34 -12.37
CA THR A 203 -1.31 0.02 -13.66
C THR A 203 0.07 -0.61 -13.77
N TRP A 204 0.49 -1.02 -14.96
CA TRP A 204 1.87 -1.46 -15.16
C TRP A 204 2.84 -0.32 -14.88
N SER A 205 3.86 -0.61 -14.08
CA SER A 205 4.95 0.31 -13.78
C SER A 205 5.76 0.59 -15.05
N PRO A 206 6.38 1.78 -15.18
CA PRO A 206 7.47 2.01 -16.12
C PRO A 206 8.56 0.92 -16.12
N ARG A 207 8.70 0.17 -15.03
CA ARG A 207 9.65 -0.94 -14.86
C ARG A 207 9.17 -2.30 -15.37
N TYR A 208 7.95 -2.38 -15.91
CA TYR A 208 7.37 -3.65 -16.35
C TYR A 208 8.23 -4.41 -17.37
N ASP A 209 8.91 -3.69 -18.26
CA ASP A 209 9.81 -4.25 -19.28
C ASP A 209 11.29 -3.95 -19.00
N TRP A 210 11.62 -3.48 -17.79
CA TRP A 210 13.01 -3.19 -17.42
C TRP A 210 13.86 -4.42 -17.34
#